data_AF-A0A429MJM4-F1
#
_entry.id   AF-A0A429MJM4-F1
#
_cell.length_a   1.000
_cell.length_b   1.000
_cell.length_c   1.000
_cell.angle_alpha   90.00
_cell.angle_beta   90.00
_cell.angle_gamma   90.00
#
_symmetry.space_group_name_H-M   'P 1'
#
loop_
_entity.id
_entity.type
_entity.pdbx_description
1 polymer ?
#
loop_
_entity_poly.entity_id
_entity_poly.type
_entity_poly.pdbx_seq_one_letter_code
_entity_poly.pdbx_strand_id
1 'polypeptide(L)'
;SDLGRVMASIVRDDHGWNDALCGPSRPEQIEKQFGTRTFQDARNDMYQNGLDSLLIEMCKYGLASQDLSATVNLFSKVVPDENGALSYVSSDNTNQSIELRFEMDCLVFLSAAPHGLDTSPIYQPADIQLSLFKANSLTDSDICRDACSQNQRAFQNTARYYALSNI
;
A
#
# COMPACT_ATOMS: atom_id res chain seq x y z
N SER A 1 12.29 2.10 3.97
CA SER A 1 12.26 3.56 3.84
C SER A 1 13.37 4.04 2.91
N ASP A 2 13.25 5.28 2.45
CA ASP A 2 14.29 6.06 1.77
C ASP A 2 15.62 6.14 2.55
N LEU A 3 15.55 6.08 3.88
CA LEU A 3 16.72 6.03 4.77
C LEU A 3 17.29 4.62 5.01
N GLY A 4 16.88 3.62 4.22
CA GLY A 4 17.41 2.26 4.32
C GLY A 4 17.07 1.54 5.64
N ARG A 5 15.95 1.90 6.27
CA ARG A 5 15.38 1.23 7.44
C ARG A 5 14.19 0.38 7.01
N VAL A 6 13.99 -0.76 7.66
CA VAL A 6 12.76 -1.56 7.47
C VAL A 6 11.62 -0.89 8.24
N MET A 7 10.55 -0.58 7.52
CA MET A 7 9.32 -0.03 8.09
C MET A 7 8.34 -1.14 8.47
N ALA A 8 8.06 -2.02 7.51
CA ALA A 8 7.20 -3.17 7.68
C ALA A 8 7.69 -4.35 6.84
N SER A 9 7.28 -5.55 7.26
CA SER A 9 7.52 -6.83 6.61
C SER A 9 6.18 -7.44 6.21
N ILE A 10 6.04 -7.92 4.97
CA ILE A 10 4.91 -8.76 4.56
C ILE A 10 5.22 -10.18 5.04
N VAL A 11 4.60 -10.61 6.14
CA VAL A 11 4.88 -11.92 6.79
C VAL A 11 3.97 -13.03 6.28
N ARG A 12 2.84 -12.66 5.67
CA ARG A 12 1.93 -13.54 4.95
C ARG A 12 1.32 -12.78 3.79
N ASP A 13 1.20 -13.44 2.65
CA ASP A 13 0.52 -12.94 1.47
C ASP A 13 -0.15 -14.14 0.76
N ASP A 14 -1.47 -14.24 0.86
CA ASP A 14 -2.23 -15.32 0.22
C ASP A 14 -2.38 -15.08 -1.31
N HIS A 15 -2.27 -13.83 -1.76
CA HIS A 15 -2.36 -13.46 -3.18
C HIS A 15 -1.03 -13.69 -3.92
N GLY A 16 0.07 -13.39 -3.25
CA GLY A 16 1.44 -13.56 -3.73
C GLY A 16 1.91 -12.50 -4.73
N TRP A 17 1.11 -11.47 -5.00
CA TRP A 17 1.44 -10.36 -5.89
C TRP A 17 1.00 -9.03 -5.28
N ASN A 18 1.83 -8.01 -5.38
CA ASN A 18 1.46 -6.65 -5.02
C ASN A 18 2.15 -5.71 -6.01
N ASP A 19 1.52 -4.60 -6.34
CA ASP A 19 2.08 -3.64 -7.27
C ASP A 19 2.83 -2.54 -6.52
N ALA A 20 4.12 -2.42 -6.81
CA ALA A 20 4.99 -1.35 -6.32
C ALA A 20 5.55 -0.49 -7.48
N LEU A 21 5.00 -0.65 -8.69
CA LEU A 21 5.37 0.10 -9.89
C LEU A 21 4.43 1.29 -10.11
N CYS A 22 3.11 1.10 -9.92
CA CYS A 22 2.15 2.18 -10.08
C CYS A 22 1.95 2.97 -8.78
N GLY A 23 1.62 4.26 -8.94
CA GLY A 23 1.11 5.07 -7.84
C GLY A 23 -0.36 4.78 -7.54
N PRO A 24 -0.98 5.54 -6.62
CA PRO A 24 -2.41 5.48 -6.41
C PRO A 24 -3.16 5.97 -7.66
N SER A 25 -4.41 5.54 -7.85
CA SER A 25 -5.25 6.04 -8.93
C SER A 25 -5.44 7.56 -8.83
N ARG A 26 -5.47 8.22 -9.99
CA ARG A 26 -5.64 9.66 -10.12
C ARG A 26 -7.08 10.05 -10.49
N PRO A 27 -7.52 11.27 -10.17
CA PRO A 27 -8.87 11.73 -10.48
C PRO A 27 -9.24 11.54 -11.96
N GLU A 28 -8.33 11.89 -12.88
CA GLU A 28 -8.56 11.79 -14.31
C GLU A 28 -8.71 10.35 -14.82
N GLN A 29 -8.12 9.37 -14.13
CA GLN A 29 -8.27 7.95 -14.48
C GLN A 29 -9.65 7.44 -14.06
N ILE A 30 -10.06 7.75 -12.83
CA ILE A 30 -11.38 7.38 -12.30
C ILE A 30 -12.50 8.06 -13.08
N GLU A 31 -12.38 9.36 -13.37
CA GLU A 31 -13.38 10.10 -14.14
C GLU A 31 -13.52 9.56 -15.57
N LYS A 32 -12.39 9.27 -16.24
CA LYS A 32 -12.41 8.70 -17.60
C LYS A 32 -13.11 7.34 -17.65
N GLN A 33 -12.96 6.53 -16.62
CA GLN A 33 -13.47 5.16 -16.61
C GLN A 33 -14.91 5.07 -16.09
N PHE A 34 -15.23 5.77 -15.01
CA PHE A 34 -16.51 5.64 -14.30
C PHE A 34 -17.42 6.86 -14.44
N GLY A 35 -16.89 7.99 -14.92
CA GLY A 35 -17.57 9.29 -14.93
C GLY A 35 -17.45 10.01 -13.59
N THR A 36 -18.35 10.96 -13.34
CA THR A 36 -18.34 11.79 -12.13
C THR A 36 -19.55 11.45 -11.26
N ARG A 37 -19.31 11.25 -9.96
CA ARG A 37 -20.34 11.10 -8.94
C ARG A 37 -19.87 11.74 -7.65
N THR A 38 -20.46 12.87 -7.28
CA THR A 38 -19.99 13.70 -6.17
C THR A 38 -20.57 13.27 -4.83
N PHE A 39 -20.05 13.84 -3.74
CA PHE A 39 -20.63 13.64 -2.40
C PHE A 39 -22.09 14.10 -2.31
N GLN A 40 -22.47 15.16 -3.04
CA GLN A 40 -23.85 15.65 -3.07
C GLN A 40 -24.79 14.65 -3.76
N ASP A 41 -24.28 13.90 -4.74
CA ASP A 41 -25.05 12.90 -5.49
C ASP A 41 -25.24 11.60 -4.69
N ALA A 42 -24.22 11.21 -3.91
CA ALA A 42 -24.10 9.82 -3.44
C ALA A 42 -23.53 9.66 -2.02
N ARG A 43 -23.17 10.74 -1.33
CA ARG A 43 -22.49 10.72 -0.02
C ARG A 43 -21.21 9.87 -0.08
N ASN A 44 -21.15 8.80 0.72
CA ASN A 44 -20.00 7.91 0.78
C ASN A 44 -19.90 6.99 -0.45
N ASP A 45 -20.95 6.87 -1.25
CA ASP A 45 -20.94 6.12 -2.51
C ASP A 45 -20.45 6.98 -3.70
N MET A 46 -19.82 8.13 -3.42
CA MET A 46 -19.18 8.98 -4.43
C MET A 46 -17.99 8.25 -5.07
N TYR A 47 -17.62 8.65 -6.28
CA TYR A 47 -16.41 8.11 -6.90
C TYR A 47 -15.18 8.79 -6.31
N GLN A 48 -14.28 7.98 -5.77
CA GLN A 48 -13.03 8.40 -5.17
C GLN A 48 -11.84 7.86 -5.97
N ASN A 49 -10.74 8.59 -5.94
CA ASN A 49 -9.44 8.16 -6.44
C ASN A 49 -8.45 8.01 -5.28
N GLY A 50 -7.40 7.21 -5.48
CA GLY A 50 -6.42 6.92 -4.44
C GLY A 50 -5.61 8.13 -4.02
N LEU A 51 -5.23 8.99 -4.97
CA LEU A 51 -4.39 10.16 -4.71
C LEU A 51 -5.07 11.13 -3.73
N ASP A 52 -6.28 11.60 -4.05
CA ASP A 52 -7.00 12.54 -3.20
C ASP A 52 -7.35 11.93 -1.85
N SER A 53 -7.74 10.64 -1.84
CA SER A 53 -8.06 9.93 -0.59
C SER A 53 -6.86 9.87 0.36
N LEU A 54 -5.67 9.55 -0.16
CA LEU A 54 -4.45 9.54 0.64
C LEU A 54 -4.08 10.94 1.14
N LEU A 55 -4.16 11.97 0.28
CA LEU A 55 -3.83 13.35 0.66
C LEU A 55 -4.76 13.90 1.75
N ILE A 56 -6.04 13.56 1.72
CA ILE A 56 -7.01 13.91 2.78
C ILE A 56 -6.62 13.28 4.12
N GLU A 57 -6.17 12.03 4.13
CA GLU A 57 -5.76 11.38 5.38
C GLU A 57 -4.39 11.88 5.86
N MET A 58 -3.44 12.07 4.95
CA MET A 58 -2.10 12.59 5.25
C MET A 58 -2.13 14.01 5.84
N CYS A 59 -3.01 14.88 5.34
CA CYS A 59 -3.07 16.27 5.80
C CYS A 59 -3.52 16.40 7.27
N LYS A 60 -4.27 15.42 7.79
CA LYS A 60 -4.65 15.35 9.23
C LYS A 60 -3.43 15.22 10.15
N TYR A 61 -2.29 14.76 9.60
CA TYR A 61 -1.02 14.61 10.30
C TYR A 61 0.02 15.68 9.89
N GLY A 62 -0.42 16.76 9.21
CA GLY A 62 0.45 17.84 8.77
C GLY A 62 1.34 17.49 7.58
N LEU A 63 1.07 16.39 6.88
CA LEU A 63 1.75 15.98 5.66
C LEU A 63 1.06 16.55 4.42
N ALA A 64 1.82 16.74 3.35
CA ALA A 64 1.36 17.31 2.09
C ALA A 64 1.73 16.40 0.89
N SER A 65 1.38 16.84 -0.32
CA SER A 65 1.62 16.07 -1.54
C SER A 65 3.09 15.76 -1.83
N GLN A 66 4.01 16.62 -1.38
CA GLN A 66 5.45 16.39 -1.47
C GLN A 66 5.94 15.24 -0.57
N ASP A 67 5.18 14.88 0.45
CA ASP A 67 5.49 13.79 1.38
C ASP A 67 4.92 12.45 0.90
N LEU A 68 4.06 12.45 -0.14
CA LEU A 68 3.54 11.24 -0.75
C LEU A 68 4.56 10.66 -1.73
N SER A 69 5.27 9.62 -1.27
CA SER A 69 6.22 8.86 -2.10
C SER A 69 5.54 7.72 -2.88
N ALA A 70 6.34 6.78 -3.40
CA ALA A 70 5.85 5.54 -3.98
C ALA A 70 4.92 4.80 -2.99
N THR A 71 3.77 4.37 -3.49
CA THR A 71 2.79 3.54 -2.78
C THR A 71 2.99 2.07 -3.11
N VAL A 72 2.42 1.20 -2.28
CA VAL A 72 2.27 -0.23 -2.60
C VAL A 72 0.78 -0.49 -2.76
N ASN A 73 0.36 -0.87 -3.96
CA ASN A 73 -1.01 -1.30 -4.26
C ASN A 73 -1.16 -2.78 -3.89
N LEU A 74 -1.70 -3.02 -2.69
CA LEU A 74 -1.91 -4.37 -2.17
C LEU A 74 -2.99 -5.10 -2.97
N PHE A 75 -2.87 -6.44 -3.05
CA PHE A 75 -3.79 -7.31 -3.81
C PHE A 75 -3.88 -6.97 -5.31
N SER A 76 -2.93 -6.19 -5.84
CA SER A 76 -2.92 -5.75 -7.23
C SER A 76 -1.75 -6.38 -7.96
N LYS A 77 -2.00 -6.89 -9.17
CA LYS A 77 -0.95 -7.41 -10.05
C LYS A 77 -0.89 -6.59 -11.32
N VAL A 78 0.29 -6.08 -11.63
CA VAL A 78 0.61 -5.48 -12.93
C VAL A 78 1.75 -6.24 -13.59
N VAL A 79 1.72 -6.32 -14.92
CA VAL A 79 2.78 -6.96 -15.71
C VAL A 79 3.26 -6.01 -16.79
N PRO A 80 4.59 -5.83 -16.95
CA PRO A 80 5.15 -5.10 -18.09
C PRO A 80 5.14 -5.98 -19.34
N ASP A 81 4.92 -5.37 -20.50
CA ASP A 81 5.23 -5.97 -21.80
C ASP A 81 6.69 -5.72 -22.22
N GLU A 82 7.08 -6.20 -23.40
CA GLU A 82 8.43 -6.02 -23.94
C GLU A 82 8.83 -4.55 -24.16
N ASN A 83 7.85 -3.64 -24.26
CA ASN A 83 8.06 -2.21 -24.43
C ASN A 83 8.00 -1.46 -23.08
N GLY A 84 7.78 -2.16 -21.97
CA GLY A 84 7.62 -1.59 -20.63
C GLY A 84 6.23 -1.02 -20.36
N ALA A 85 5.24 -1.25 -21.23
CA ALA A 85 3.87 -0.86 -20.96
C ALA A 85 3.27 -1.79 -19.89
N LEU A 86 2.68 -1.20 -18.84
CA LEU A 86 2.09 -1.94 -17.73
C LEU A 86 0.63 -2.26 -18.00
N SER A 87 0.25 -3.52 -17.76
CA SER A 87 -1.14 -3.99 -17.83
C SER A 87 -1.57 -4.59 -16.50
N TYR A 88 -2.78 -4.24 -16.04
CA TYR A 88 -3.38 -4.84 -14.85
C TYR A 88 -3.86 -6.26 -15.15
N VAL A 89 -3.62 -7.17 -14.21
CA VAL A 89 -4.11 -8.56 -14.27
C VAL A 89 -5.22 -8.71 -13.25
N SER A 90 -6.45 -8.79 -13.75
CA SER A 90 -7.62 -9.04 -12.90
C SER A 90 -7.49 -10.38 -12.18
N SER A 91 -7.86 -10.39 -10.90
CA SER A 91 -7.84 -11.54 -10.03
C SER A 91 -8.97 -11.43 -9.00
N ASP A 92 -9.48 -12.58 -8.56
CA ASP A 92 -10.43 -12.65 -7.45
C ASP A 92 -9.65 -12.81 -6.15
N ASN A 93 -9.68 -11.76 -5.32
CA ASN A 93 -8.98 -11.71 -4.04
C ASN A 93 -9.93 -11.89 -2.86
N THR A 94 -11.14 -12.42 -3.11
CA THR A 94 -12.12 -12.72 -2.07
C THR A 94 -11.52 -13.66 -1.03
N ASN A 95 -11.65 -13.32 0.25
CA ASN A 95 -11.11 -14.07 1.38
C ASN A 95 -9.58 -14.27 1.38
N GLN A 96 -8.82 -13.49 0.60
CA GLN A 96 -7.37 -13.46 0.69
C GLN A 96 -6.92 -12.46 1.76
N SER A 97 -5.81 -12.79 2.42
CA SER A 97 -5.24 -11.93 3.46
C SER A 97 -3.79 -11.61 3.18
N ILE A 98 -3.39 -10.40 3.59
CA ILE A 98 -2.01 -9.98 3.71
C ILE A 98 -1.76 -9.55 5.15
N GLU A 99 -0.68 -10.03 5.75
CA GLU A 99 -0.29 -9.68 7.11
C GLU A 99 1.00 -8.87 7.09
N LEU A 100 0.93 -7.68 7.67
CA LEU A 100 2.06 -6.77 7.82
C LEU A 100 2.55 -6.78 9.26
N ARG A 101 3.86 -6.96 9.46
CA ARG A 101 4.53 -6.72 10.73
C ARG A 101 5.31 -5.41 10.66
N PHE A 102 4.94 -4.44 11.48
CA PHE A 102 5.67 -3.18 11.59
C PHE A 102 6.95 -3.38 12.41
N GLU A 103 8.09 -3.05 11.81
CA GLU A 103 9.42 -3.18 12.42
C GLU A 103 9.88 -1.86 13.08
N MET A 104 9.09 -0.80 12.87
CA MET A 104 9.20 0.50 13.53
C MET A 104 7.83 1.19 13.57
N ASP A 105 7.70 2.21 14.40
CA ASP A 105 6.53 3.08 14.49
C ASP A 105 6.29 3.74 13.15
N CYS A 106 5.08 3.56 12.62
CA CYS A 106 4.68 4.05 11.31
C CYS A 106 3.29 4.68 11.39
N LEU A 107 3.08 5.71 10.56
CA LEU A 107 1.75 6.10 10.13
C LEU A 107 1.42 5.29 8.87
N VAL A 108 0.22 4.72 8.82
CA VAL A 108 -0.26 3.91 7.70
C VAL A 108 -1.49 4.60 7.12
N PHE A 109 -1.39 4.96 5.85
CA PHE A 109 -2.48 5.56 5.08
C PHE A 109 -2.96 4.56 4.05
N LEU A 110 -4.26 4.30 4.03
CA LEU A 110 -4.88 3.31 3.16
C LEU A 110 -5.99 3.96 2.34
N SER A 111 -6.11 3.54 1.09
CA SER A 111 -7.23 3.87 0.22
C SER A 111 -7.76 2.60 -0.41
N ALA A 112 -9.08 2.43 -0.42
CA ALA A 112 -9.76 1.32 -1.10
C ALA A 112 -10.18 1.69 -2.54
N ALA A 113 -9.79 2.87 -3.04
CA ALA A 113 -10.14 3.31 -4.38
C ALA A 113 -9.59 2.33 -5.45
N PRO A 114 -10.30 2.14 -6.58
CA PRO A 114 -9.85 1.26 -7.66
C PRO A 114 -8.43 1.57 -8.14
N HIS A 115 -7.71 0.53 -8.53
CA HIS A 115 -6.36 0.65 -9.11
C HIS A 115 -6.40 1.43 -10.44
N GLY A 116 -5.41 2.29 -10.70
CA GLY A 116 -5.45 3.20 -11.86
C GLY A 116 -5.34 2.52 -13.24
N LEU A 117 -4.94 1.24 -13.27
CA LEU A 117 -4.91 0.40 -14.48
C LEU A 117 -6.02 -0.67 -14.51
N ASP A 118 -6.87 -0.75 -13.48
CA ASP A 118 -8.01 -1.67 -13.48
C ASP A 118 -8.97 -1.31 -14.63
N THR A 119 -9.54 -2.30 -15.29
CA THR A 119 -10.46 -2.14 -16.42
C THR A 119 -11.91 -2.53 -16.07
N SER A 120 -12.21 -2.74 -14.77
CA SER A 120 -13.57 -3.00 -14.31
C SER A 120 -14.57 -1.95 -14.86
N PRO A 121 -15.73 -2.36 -15.38
CA PRO A 121 -16.72 -1.44 -15.94
C PRO A 121 -17.54 -0.71 -14.86
N ILE A 122 -17.46 -1.15 -13.60
CA ILE A 122 -18.28 -0.66 -12.50
C ILE A 122 -17.37 -0.21 -11.36
N TYR A 123 -17.64 0.99 -10.83
CA TYR A 123 -16.98 1.47 -9.62
C TYR A 123 -17.50 0.68 -8.41
N GLN A 124 -16.74 -0.32 -7.98
CA GLN A 124 -17.09 -1.21 -6.87
C GLN A 124 -15.83 -1.52 -6.06
N PRO A 125 -15.33 -0.57 -5.25
CA PRO A 125 -14.24 -0.84 -4.32
C PRO A 125 -14.63 -1.98 -3.37
N ALA A 126 -13.67 -2.86 -3.07
CA ALA A 126 -13.91 -4.02 -2.23
C ALA A 126 -14.04 -3.64 -0.74
N ASP A 127 -14.85 -4.40 0.00
CA ASP A 127 -14.86 -4.32 1.46
C ASP A 127 -13.55 -4.88 2.02
N ILE A 128 -12.88 -4.10 2.87
CA ILE A 128 -11.61 -4.47 3.49
C ILE A 128 -11.82 -4.64 5.00
N GLN A 129 -11.54 -5.84 5.50
CA GLN A 129 -11.45 -6.09 6.94
C GLN A 129 -10.04 -5.80 7.43
N LEU A 130 -9.91 -4.93 8.42
CA LEU A 130 -8.64 -4.64 9.09
C LEU A 130 -8.65 -5.19 10.51
N SER A 131 -7.56 -5.85 10.90
CA SER A 131 -7.33 -6.33 12.26
C SER A 131 -5.95 -5.90 12.72
N LEU A 132 -5.87 -5.40 13.96
CA LEU A 132 -4.62 -4.95 14.57
C LEU A 132 -4.38 -5.75 15.84
N PHE A 133 -3.19 -6.31 15.97
CA PHE A 133 -2.78 -7.08 17.14
C PHE A 133 -1.28 -6.93 17.35
N LYS A 134 -0.82 -7.29 18.55
CA LYS A 134 0.60 -7.26 18.87
C LYS A 134 1.31 -8.34 18.06
N ALA A 135 2.29 -7.95 17.25
CA ALA A 135 3.11 -8.89 16.50
C ALA A 135 3.93 -9.79 17.44
N ASN A 136 4.17 -11.01 16.99
CA ASN A 136 5.14 -11.89 17.63
C ASN A 136 6.54 -11.28 17.53
N SER A 137 7.37 -11.52 18.54
CA SER A 137 8.78 -11.12 18.50
C SER A 137 9.52 -11.84 17.37
N LEU A 138 10.54 -11.19 16.81
CA LEU A 138 11.43 -11.81 15.84
C LEU A 138 12.09 -13.05 16.45
N THR A 139 12.08 -14.15 15.70
CA THR A 139 12.79 -15.39 16.04
C THR A 139 14.25 -15.33 15.60
N ASP A 140 15.03 -16.36 15.99
CA ASP A 140 16.44 -16.49 15.61
C ASP A 140 16.64 -16.53 14.09
N SER A 141 15.67 -17.03 13.35
CA SER A 141 15.55 -16.93 11.89
C SER A 141 14.26 -16.22 11.51
N ASP A 142 14.30 -15.34 10.51
CA ASP A 142 13.12 -14.66 9.98
C ASP A 142 13.27 -14.48 8.47
N ILE A 143 12.29 -14.96 7.70
CA ILE A 143 12.39 -14.96 6.22
C ILE A 143 12.52 -13.54 5.66
N CYS A 144 11.81 -12.56 6.22
CA CYS A 144 11.87 -11.18 5.76
C CYS A 144 13.23 -10.56 6.08
N ARG A 145 13.81 -10.87 7.26
CA ARG A 145 15.14 -10.40 7.65
C ARG A 145 16.27 -11.08 6.89
N ASP A 146 16.19 -12.40 6.72
CA ASP A 146 17.31 -13.24 6.32
C ASP A 146 17.34 -13.59 4.83
N ALA A 147 16.33 -13.19 4.05
CA ALA A 147 16.26 -13.44 2.61
C ALA A 147 17.50 -12.94 1.83
N CYS A 148 18.11 -11.82 2.25
CA CYS A 148 19.35 -11.32 1.66
C CYS A 148 20.10 -10.36 2.59
N SER A 149 21.37 -10.10 2.24
CA SER A 149 22.24 -9.20 3.03
C SER A 149 21.71 -7.77 3.14
N GLN A 150 20.95 -7.30 2.14
CA GLN A 150 20.34 -5.98 2.09
C GLN A 150 19.28 -5.85 3.18
N ASN A 151 18.43 -6.88 3.34
CA ASN A 151 17.40 -6.91 4.37
C ASN A 151 18.04 -6.89 5.76
N GLN A 152 19.04 -7.72 6.02
CA GLN A 152 19.76 -7.75 7.30
C GLN A 152 20.35 -6.37 7.66
N ARG A 153 20.99 -5.68 6.70
CA ARG A 153 21.49 -4.31 6.91
C ARG A 153 20.37 -3.33 7.23
N ALA A 154 19.23 -3.42 6.56
CA ALA A 154 18.09 -2.55 6.83
C ALA A 154 17.51 -2.78 8.23
N PHE A 155 17.39 -4.03 8.69
CA PHE A 155 16.96 -4.35 10.06
C PHE A 155 17.95 -3.80 11.11
N GLN A 156 19.26 -3.92 10.85
CA GLN A 156 20.28 -3.31 11.73
C GLN A 156 20.15 -1.78 11.78
N ASN A 157 19.84 -1.12 10.66
CA ASN A 157 19.61 0.32 10.62
C ASN A 157 18.36 0.72 11.42
N THR A 158 17.29 -0.06 11.35
CA THR A 158 16.08 0.14 12.17
C THR A 158 16.42 -0.01 13.66
N ALA A 159 17.15 -1.06 14.05
CA ALA A 159 17.56 -1.25 15.45
C ALA A 159 18.42 -0.09 15.98
N ARG A 160 19.35 0.42 15.16
CA ARG A 160 20.20 1.59 15.52
C ARG A 160 19.38 2.86 15.74
N TYR A 161 18.33 3.08 14.95
CA TYR A 161 17.46 4.24 15.11
C TYR A 161 16.83 4.29 16.51
N TYR A 162 16.35 3.16 16.99
CA TYR A 162 15.77 3.05 18.34
C TYR A 162 16.81 3.03 19.46
N ALA A 163 18.01 2.48 19.21
CA ALA A 163 19.08 2.49 20.20
C ALA A 163 19.51 3.91 20.60
N LEU A 164 19.44 4.87 19.68
CA LEU A 164 19.75 6.29 19.93
C LEU A 164 18.62 7.04 20.65
N SER A 165 17.41 6.47 20.71
CA SER A 165 16.23 7.11 21.31
C SER A 165 16.14 6.91 22.83
N ASN A 166 17.01 6.06 23.40
CA ASN A 166 17.10 5.76 24.83
C ASN A 166 18.26 6.51 25.54
N ILE A 167 18.74 7.60 24.94
CA ILE A 167 19.67 8.57 25.54
C ILE A 167 18.91 9.88 25.73
#